data_AF-H6QSZ1-F1
#
_entry.id   AF-H6QSZ1-F1
#
_cell.length_a   1.000
_cell.length_b   1.000
_cell.length_c   1.000
_cell.angle_alpha   90.00
_cell.angle_beta   90.00
_cell.angle_gamma   90.00
#
_symmetry.space_group_name_H-M   'P 1'
#
loop_
_entity.id
_entity.type
_entity.pdbx_description
1 polymer ?
#
loop_
_entity_poly.entity_id
_entity_poly.type
_entity_poly.pdbx_seq_one_letter_code
_entity_poly.pdbx_strand_id
1 'polypeptide(L)'
;MVCDQCLLLKKENSLKKVPNTEYATGATVKYISGTLMKQDLFHNKLKLHEELQYLNTLLEKHSRTADIDFWTTLSVHAKHGLFDNMDVFKGLVEAVAVRAERKAAGKALNGMQFNEYFDSFVTTMAAMSPATANHFRDTFAGRSLCSMRHQRQKNGGQIEDGIVLSNFERVAGYIKNLG
;
A
#
# COMPACT_ATOMS: atom_id res chain seq x y z
N MET A 1 16.60 -16.75 -5.54
CA MET A 1 17.10 -18.14 -5.58
C MET A 1 16.56 -18.83 -4.34
N VAL A 2 15.76 -19.88 -4.49
CA VAL A 2 15.27 -20.67 -3.34
C VAL A 2 16.42 -21.57 -2.92
N CYS A 3 16.82 -21.55 -1.65
CA CYS A 3 17.98 -22.35 -1.22
C CYS A 3 17.68 -23.85 -1.34
N ASP A 4 18.74 -24.64 -1.53
CA ASP A 4 18.61 -26.08 -1.77
C ASP A 4 17.90 -26.81 -0.62
N GLN A 5 18.10 -26.36 0.62
CA GLN A 5 17.37 -26.89 1.78
C GLN A 5 15.87 -26.63 1.68
N CYS A 6 15.43 -25.48 1.18
CA CYS A 6 14.01 -25.17 0.97
C CYS A 6 13.40 -26.00 -0.19
N LEU A 7 14.20 -26.42 -1.17
CA LEU A 7 13.75 -27.33 -2.23
C LEU A 7 13.56 -28.76 -1.71
N LEU A 8 14.36 -29.18 -0.73
CA LEU A 8 14.20 -30.48 -0.06
C LEU A 8 12.91 -30.54 0.77
N LEU A 9 12.52 -29.45 1.44
CA LEU A 9 11.27 -29.37 2.20
C LEU A 9 10.02 -29.60 1.32
N LYS A 10 10.06 -29.23 0.03
CA LYS A 10 8.96 -29.51 -0.91
C LYS A 10 8.78 -31.00 -1.21
N LYS A 11 9.77 -31.85 -0.92
CA LYS A 11 9.67 -33.30 -1.10
C LYS A 11 9.16 -34.02 0.14
N GLU A 12 9.10 -33.34 1.30
CA GLU A 12 8.57 -33.94 2.51
C GLU A 12 7.05 -34.11 2.45
N ASN A 13 6.61 -35.36 2.54
CA ASN A 13 5.19 -35.71 2.51
C ASN A 13 4.43 -35.21 3.75
N SER A 14 5.11 -35.03 4.89
CA SER A 14 4.57 -34.37 6.08
C SER A 14 4.11 -32.96 5.73
N LEU A 15 5.00 -32.12 5.18
CA LEU A 15 4.74 -30.72 4.85
C LEU A 15 3.73 -30.54 3.71
N LYS A 16 3.65 -31.48 2.77
CA LYS A 16 2.59 -31.50 1.74
C LYS A 16 1.20 -31.80 2.31
N LYS A 17 1.13 -32.60 3.39
CA LYS A 17 -0.13 -32.97 4.04
C LYS A 17 -0.66 -31.86 4.94
N VAL A 18 0.23 -31.15 5.64
CA VAL A 18 -0.11 -30.08 6.60
C VAL A 18 -1.22 -29.11 6.12
N PRO A 19 -1.13 -28.46 4.94
CA PRO A 19 -2.16 -27.52 4.50
C PRO A 19 -3.50 -28.17 4.16
N ASN A 20 -3.53 -29.48 3.94
CA ASN A 20 -4.73 -30.26 3.64
C ASN A 20 -5.30 -31.01 4.86
N THR A 21 -4.59 -31.02 5.97
CA THR A 21 -5.09 -31.57 7.24
C THR A 21 -5.97 -30.54 7.94
N GLU A 22 -7.20 -30.93 8.24
CA GLU A 22 -8.09 -30.11 9.06
C GLU A 22 -7.48 -29.82 10.43
N TYR A 23 -7.63 -28.58 10.89
CA TYR A 23 -7.19 -28.20 12.22
C TYR A 23 -7.97 -28.98 13.28
N ALA A 24 -7.26 -29.50 14.28
CA ALA A 24 -7.90 -30.20 15.38
C ALA A 24 -8.84 -29.26 16.18
N THR A 25 -10.08 -29.72 16.35
CA THR A 25 -11.22 -29.05 17.00
C THR A 25 -11.68 -29.84 18.23
N GLY A 26 -12.03 -29.13 19.31
CA GLY A 26 -12.66 -29.69 20.52
C GLY A 26 -12.05 -31.00 21.02
N ALA A 27 -12.70 -32.12 20.69
CA ALA A 27 -12.34 -33.47 21.12
C ALA A 27 -10.96 -33.97 20.63
N THR A 28 -10.42 -33.45 19.52
CA THR A 28 -9.13 -33.92 18.96
C THR A 28 -7.93 -33.08 19.40
N VAL A 29 -8.16 -31.92 20.04
CA VAL A 29 -7.10 -31.01 20.53
C VAL A 29 -6.23 -31.68 21.61
N LYS A 30 -6.80 -32.58 22.41
CA LYS A 30 -6.07 -33.37 23.42
C LYS A 30 -4.96 -34.25 22.85
N TYR A 31 -4.98 -34.52 21.54
CA TYR A 31 -3.95 -35.31 20.86
C TYR A 31 -2.84 -34.44 20.26
N ILE A 32 -2.94 -33.10 20.34
CA ILE A 32 -1.85 -32.21 19.94
C ILE A 32 -0.80 -32.22 21.05
N SER A 33 0.47 -32.42 20.68
CA SER A 33 1.58 -32.38 21.63
C SER A 33 1.62 -31.04 22.37
N GLY A 34 1.58 -31.09 23.70
CA GLY A 34 1.68 -29.91 24.56
C GLY A 34 2.95 -29.09 24.35
N THR A 35 4.02 -29.69 23.79
CA THR A 35 5.26 -28.99 23.46
C THR A 35 5.09 -28.01 22.30
N LEU A 36 4.25 -28.34 21.31
CA LEU A 36 3.95 -27.46 20.16
C LEU A 36 3.06 -26.28 20.60
N MET A 37 2.12 -26.54 21.50
CA MET A 37 1.22 -25.53 22.08
C MET A 37 1.93 -24.56 23.05
N LYS A 38 3.09 -24.95 23.61
CA LYS A 38 3.90 -24.06 24.46
C LYS A 38 4.57 -22.92 23.68
N GLN A 39 4.81 -23.10 22.38
CA GLN A 39 5.43 -22.09 21.52
C GLN A 39 4.43 -21.02 21.05
N ASP A 40 3.17 -21.39 20.83
CA ASP A 40 2.09 -20.44 20.51
C ASP A 40 1.11 -20.32 21.69
N LEU A 41 1.53 -19.52 22.69
CA LEU A 41 0.76 -19.28 23.91
C LEU A 41 -0.62 -18.68 23.65
N PHE A 42 -0.77 -17.92 22.55
CA PHE A 42 -2.02 -17.28 22.18
C PHE A 42 -3.04 -18.31 21.66
N HIS A 43 -2.65 -19.12 20.67
CA HIS A 43 -3.55 -20.19 20.17
C HIS A 43 -3.87 -21.23 21.24
N ASN A 44 -2.91 -21.53 22.13
CA ASN A 44 -3.13 -22.46 23.22
C ASN A 44 -4.23 -21.96 24.16
N LYS A 45 -4.15 -20.71 24.64
CA LYS A 45 -5.20 -20.12 25.48
C LYS A 45 -6.53 -19.98 24.74
N LEU A 46 -6.49 -19.54 23.48
CA LEU A 46 -7.68 -19.40 22.66
C LEU A 46 -8.40 -20.74 22.45
N LYS A 47 -7.68 -21.84 22.26
CA LYS A 47 -8.28 -23.18 22.13
C LYS A 47 -8.88 -23.72 23.42
N LEU A 48 -8.36 -23.33 24.59
CA LEU A 48 -8.83 -23.82 25.88
C LEU A 48 -10.13 -23.16 26.35
N HIS A 49 -10.45 -21.98 25.84
CA HIS A 49 -11.60 -21.19 26.29
C HIS A 49 -12.55 -20.89 25.12
N GLU A 50 -13.75 -21.48 25.16
CA GLU A 50 -14.77 -21.30 24.12
C GLU A 50 -15.19 -19.82 23.97
N GLU A 51 -15.26 -19.07 25.08
CA GLU A 51 -15.52 -17.63 25.09
C GLU A 51 -14.49 -16.85 24.27
N LEU A 52 -13.21 -17.20 24.36
CA LEU A 52 -12.15 -16.54 23.60
C LEU A 52 -12.21 -16.90 22.10
N GLN A 53 -12.65 -18.11 21.75
CA GLN A 53 -12.89 -18.49 20.34
C GLN A 53 -14.05 -17.70 19.74
N TYR A 54 -15.13 -17.56 20.51
CA TYR A 54 -16.29 -16.78 20.13
C TYR A 54 -15.93 -15.29 19.96
N LEU A 55 -15.19 -14.71 20.90
CA LEU A 55 -14.72 -13.32 20.79
C LEU A 55 -13.77 -13.13 19.62
N ASN A 56 -12.84 -14.05 19.37
CA ASN A 56 -11.92 -13.94 18.24
C ASN A 56 -12.64 -14.06 16.90
N THR A 57 -13.63 -14.95 16.78
CA THR A 57 -14.45 -15.06 15.56
C THR A 57 -15.35 -13.85 15.37
N LEU A 58 -15.88 -13.24 16.44
CA LEU A 58 -16.58 -11.97 16.37
C LEU A 58 -15.66 -10.83 15.97
N LEU A 59 -14.45 -10.75 16.52
CA LEU A 59 -13.45 -9.73 16.15
C LEU A 59 -13.02 -9.87 14.70
N GLU A 60 -12.76 -11.09 14.21
CA GLU A 60 -12.46 -11.37 12.81
C GLU A 60 -13.65 -11.07 11.88
N LYS A 61 -14.88 -11.35 12.33
CA LYS A 61 -16.09 -10.98 11.59
C LYS A 61 -16.26 -9.47 11.59
N HIS A 62 -16.12 -8.78 12.72
CA HIS A 62 -16.24 -7.34 12.81
C HIS A 62 -15.12 -6.62 12.05
N SER A 63 -13.89 -7.12 12.04
CA SER A 63 -12.81 -6.53 11.25
C SER A 63 -13.11 -6.64 9.75
N ARG A 64 -13.53 -7.83 9.28
CA ARG A 64 -13.90 -8.04 7.87
C ARG A 64 -15.18 -7.31 7.48
N THR A 65 -16.18 -7.27 8.37
CA THR A 65 -17.47 -6.61 8.11
C THR A 65 -17.31 -5.09 8.15
N ALA A 66 -16.54 -4.55 9.11
CA ALA A 66 -16.23 -3.12 9.17
C ALA A 66 -15.44 -2.64 7.96
N ASP A 67 -14.49 -3.44 7.45
CA ASP A 67 -13.76 -3.11 6.23
C ASP A 67 -14.69 -3.15 5.00
N ILE A 68 -15.55 -4.17 4.87
CA ILE A 68 -16.50 -4.26 3.76
C ILE A 68 -17.53 -3.12 3.81
N ASP A 69 -18.07 -2.82 5.00
CA ASP A 69 -19.04 -1.74 5.21
C ASP A 69 -18.41 -0.38 4.91
N PHE A 70 -17.15 -0.17 5.30
CA PHE A 70 -16.38 1.02 4.95
C PHE A 70 -16.23 1.19 3.44
N TRP A 71 -15.73 0.16 2.73
CA TRP A 71 -15.52 0.25 1.28
C TRP A 71 -16.84 0.39 0.53
N THR A 72 -17.89 -0.27 0.99
CA THR A 72 -19.23 -0.14 0.42
C THR A 72 -19.74 1.29 0.58
N THR A 73 -19.67 1.85 1.78
CA THR A 73 -20.09 3.23 2.09
C THR A 73 -19.27 4.26 1.31
N LEU A 74 -17.94 4.09 1.26
CA LEU A 74 -17.04 4.94 0.48
C LEU A 74 -17.42 4.92 -1.00
N SER A 75 -17.71 3.74 -1.56
CA SER A 75 -18.12 3.60 -2.96
C SER A 75 -19.46 4.28 -3.25
N VAL A 76 -20.40 4.21 -2.32
CA VAL A 76 -21.70 4.89 -2.42
C VAL A 76 -21.47 6.40 -2.42
N HIS A 77 -20.71 6.95 -1.48
CA HIS A 77 -20.41 8.38 -1.45
C HIS A 77 -19.64 8.87 -2.68
N ALA A 78 -18.68 8.08 -3.17
CA ALA A 78 -17.97 8.39 -4.39
C ALA A 78 -18.91 8.46 -5.60
N LYS A 79 -19.86 7.53 -5.73
CA LYS A 79 -20.88 7.55 -6.80
C LYS A 79 -21.84 8.74 -6.71
N HIS A 80 -22.09 9.25 -5.50
CA HIS A 80 -22.89 10.45 -5.27
C HIS A 80 -22.11 11.76 -5.49
N GLY A 81 -20.85 11.69 -5.94
CA GLY A 81 -20.05 12.86 -6.28
C GLY A 81 -19.45 13.59 -5.08
N LEU A 82 -19.40 12.96 -3.89
CA LEU A 82 -18.86 13.61 -2.68
C LEU A 82 -17.42 14.10 -2.85
N PHE A 83 -16.65 13.43 -3.71
CA PHE A 83 -15.24 13.72 -3.95
C PHE A 83 -14.98 14.42 -5.29
N ASP A 84 -16.03 14.89 -5.99
CA ASP A 84 -15.89 15.45 -7.34
C ASP A 84 -14.99 16.67 -7.38
N ASN A 85 -14.97 17.47 -6.30
CA ASN A 85 -14.12 18.65 -6.16
C ASN A 85 -12.80 18.36 -5.43
N MET A 86 -12.46 17.09 -5.20
CA MET A 86 -11.25 16.68 -4.47
C MET A 86 -10.23 16.03 -5.41
N ASP A 87 -9.73 16.78 -6.39
CA ASP A 87 -8.88 16.25 -7.47
C ASP A 87 -7.60 15.55 -6.98
N VAL A 88 -6.96 16.10 -5.94
CA VAL A 88 -5.77 15.48 -5.33
C VAL A 88 -6.11 14.12 -4.71
N PHE A 89 -7.28 14.00 -4.07
CA PHE A 89 -7.73 12.75 -3.48
C PHE A 89 -8.10 11.72 -4.55
N LYS A 90 -8.84 12.12 -5.59
CA LYS A 90 -9.14 11.25 -6.74
C LYS A 90 -7.86 10.72 -7.37
N GLY A 91 -6.90 11.61 -7.64
CA GLY A 91 -5.60 11.23 -8.19
C GLY A 91 -4.78 10.31 -7.28
N LEU A 92 -4.88 10.46 -5.96
CA LEU A 92 -4.27 9.53 -4.99
C LEU A 92 -4.90 8.13 -5.10
N VAL A 93 -6.23 8.04 -5.08
CA VAL A 93 -6.96 6.76 -5.16
C VAL A 93 -6.65 6.07 -6.48
N GLU A 94 -6.66 6.79 -7.61
CA GLU A 94 -6.26 6.29 -8.92
C GLU A 94 -4.83 5.74 -8.90
N ALA A 95 -3.88 6.47 -8.32
CA ALA A 95 -2.50 6.05 -8.24
C ALA A 95 -2.32 4.79 -7.38
N VAL A 96 -3.04 4.67 -6.26
CA VAL A 96 -2.99 3.48 -5.42
C VAL A 96 -3.61 2.27 -6.13
N ALA A 97 -4.76 2.46 -6.80
CA ALA A 97 -5.44 1.41 -7.57
C ALA A 97 -4.56 0.88 -8.71
N VAL A 98 -4.00 1.77 -9.54
CA VAL A 98 -3.11 1.37 -10.65
C VAL A 98 -1.84 0.69 -10.14
N ARG A 99 -1.28 1.12 -8.99
CA ARG A 99 -0.14 0.43 -8.35
C ARG A 99 -0.50 -0.99 -7.94
N ALA A 100 -1.69 -1.19 -7.37
CA ALA A 100 -2.19 -2.50 -6.96
C ALA A 100 -2.42 -3.42 -8.17
N GLU A 101 -3.07 -2.92 -9.23
CA GLU A 101 -3.31 -3.66 -10.47
C GLU A 101 -2.01 -4.10 -11.15
N ARG A 102 -1.01 -3.20 -11.25
CA ARG A 102 0.29 -3.53 -11.83
C ARG A 102 1.00 -4.60 -11.02
N LYS A 103 0.98 -4.52 -9.69
CA LYS A 103 1.56 -5.54 -8.81
C LYS A 103 0.88 -6.89 -9.00
N ALA A 104 -0.45 -6.93 -9.04
CA ALA A 104 -1.21 -8.15 -9.29
C ALA A 104 -0.89 -8.76 -10.65
N ALA A 105 -0.67 -7.93 -11.67
CA ALA A 105 -0.27 -8.35 -13.02
C ALA A 105 1.25 -8.65 -13.15
N GLY A 106 2.04 -8.55 -12.09
CA GLY A 106 3.50 -8.75 -12.14
C GLY A 106 4.26 -7.70 -12.97
N LYS A 107 3.65 -6.55 -13.24
CA LYS A 107 4.24 -5.46 -14.03
C LYS A 107 5.09 -4.53 -13.16
N ALA A 108 6.16 -4.00 -13.76
CA ALA A 108 6.96 -2.97 -13.12
C ALA A 108 6.15 -1.67 -12.91
N LEU A 109 6.50 -0.92 -11.86
CA LEU A 109 5.91 0.39 -11.56
C LEU A 109 6.50 1.52 -12.42
N ASN A 110 7.47 1.20 -13.28
CA ASN A 110 8.13 2.15 -14.16
C ASN A 110 7.14 2.69 -15.19
N GLY A 111 7.23 3.99 -15.52
CA GLY A 111 6.34 4.62 -16.50
C GLY A 111 4.86 4.66 -16.07
N MET A 112 4.57 4.55 -14.77
CA MET A 112 3.26 4.86 -14.24
C MET A 112 2.97 6.35 -14.43
N GLN A 113 1.81 6.68 -15.00
CA GLN A 113 1.33 8.05 -15.09
C GLN A 113 0.56 8.40 -13.82
N PHE A 114 0.61 9.67 -13.46
CA PHE A 114 -0.07 10.21 -12.29
C PHE A 114 -0.98 11.34 -12.75
N ASN A 115 -2.14 11.47 -12.10
CA ASN A 115 -3.01 12.62 -12.25
C ASN A 115 -2.24 13.92 -11.95
N GLU A 116 -2.45 14.96 -12.75
CA GLU A 116 -1.68 16.22 -12.67
C GLU A 116 -1.81 16.90 -11.30
N TYR A 117 -3.02 17.00 -10.75
CA TYR A 117 -3.25 17.62 -9.44
C TYR A 117 -2.53 16.86 -8.32
N PHE A 118 -2.60 15.54 -8.37
CA PHE A 118 -1.90 14.69 -7.42
C PHE A 118 -0.37 14.75 -7.57
N ASP A 119 0.15 14.74 -8.80
CA ASP A 119 1.60 14.83 -9.06
C ASP A 119 2.14 16.20 -8.62
N SER A 120 1.38 17.28 -8.82
CA SER A 120 1.70 18.62 -8.33
C SER A 120 1.72 18.70 -6.80
N PHE A 121 0.73 18.09 -6.13
CA PHE A 121 0.68 17.98 -4.67
C PHE A 121 1.90 17.24 -4.11
N VAL A 122 2.23 16.06 -4.65
CA VAL A 122 3.41 15.29 -4.21
C VAL A 122 4.71 16.04 -4.54
N THR A 123 4.77 16.76 -5.65
CA THR A 123 5.93 17.59 -6.03
C THR A 123 6.13 18.75 -5.05
N THR A 124 5.06 19.37 -4.59
CA THR A 124 5.08 20.42 -3.56
C THR A 124 5.54 19.85 -2.22
N MET A 125 4.99 18.71 -1.83
CA MET A 125 5.41 17.99 -0.62
C MET A 125 6.91 17.65 -0.67
N ALA A 126 7.42 17.21 -1.82
CA ALA A 126 8.83 16.91 -2.02
C ALA A 126 9.73 18.16 -1.95
N ALA A 127 9.22 19.32 -2.35
CA ALA A 127 9.93 20.59 -2.22
C ALA A 127 10.02 21.03 -0.75
N MET A 128 8.97 20.78 0.06
CA MET A 128 8.98 21.06 1.49
C MET A 128 9.86 20.08 2.27
N SER A 129 9.72 18.77 2.00
CA SER A 129 10.46 17.71 2.66
C SER A 129 10.60 16.48 1.75
N PRO A 130 11.80 16.26 1.18
CA PRO A 130 12.07 15.07 0.37
C PRO A 130 11.88 13.76 1.16
N ALA A 131 12.17 13.78 2.47
CA ALA A 131 11.98 12.63 3.35
C ALA A 131 10.50 12.27 3.49
N THR A 132 9.65 13.27 3.73
CA THR A 132 8.19 13.07 3.84
C THR A 132 7.61 12.58 2.52
N ALA A 133 8.06 13.11 1.38
CA ALA A 133 7.60 12.64 0.07
C ALA A 133 8.02 11.19 -0.23
N ASN A 134 9.23 10.78 0.18
CA ASN A 134 9.64 9.38 0.07
C ASN A 134 8.76 8.48 0.94
N HIS A 135 8.52 8.86 2.20
CA HIS A 135 7.65 8.09 3.09
C HIS A 135 6.23 7.97 2.56
N PHE A 136 5.66 9.08 2.08
CA PHE A 136 4.34 9.13 1.45
C PHE A 136 4.24 8.18 0.25
N ARG A 137 5.22 8.24 -0.66
CA ARG A 137 5.28 7.37 -1.85
C ARG A 137 5.35 5.89 -1.47
N ASP A 138 6.15 5.55 -0.47
CA ASP A 138 6.36 4.16 -0.06
C ASP A 138 5.06 3.55 0.48
N THR A 139 4.31 4.32 1.29
CA THR A 139 3.00 3.97 1.84
C THR A 139 1.89 3.92 0.77
N PHE A 140 1.76 4.95 -0.06
CA PHE A 140 0.67 5.08 -1.03
C PHE A 140 1.13 4.76 -2.45
N ALA A 141 1.31 5.79 -3.26
CA ALA A 141 1.87 5.76 -4.59
C ALA A 141 2.37 7.17 -4.91
N GLY A 142 3.25 7.31 -5.89
CA GLY A 142 3.74 8.62 -6.29
C GLY A 142 5.01 8.54 -7.10
N ARG A 143 5.37 9.69 -7.68
CA ARG A 143 6.59 9.82 -8.46
C ARG A 143 7.83 9.73 -7.55
N SER A 144 8.90 9.13 -8.04
CA SER A 144 10.19 9.17 -7.34
C SER A 144 10.83 10.55 -7.46
N LEU A 145 11.66 10.94 -6.49
CA LEU A 145 12.41 12.22 -6.54
C LEU A 145 13.25 12.33 -7.82
N CYS A 146 13.86 11.23 -8.25
CA CYS A 146 14.60 11.17 -9.50
C CYS A 146 13.68 11.44 -10.71
N SER A 147 12.51 10.80 -10.78
CA SER A 147 11.56 11.05 -11.85
C SER A 147 10.98 12.47 -11.81
N MET A 148 10.77 13.06 -10.63
CA MET A 148 10.36 14.46 -10.51
C MET A 148 11.41 15.41 -11.10
N ARG A 149 12.70 15.20 -10.76
CA ARG A 149 13.81 16.00 -11.32
C ARG A 149 13.88 15.87 -12.84
N HIS A 150 13.70 14.64 -13.36
CA HIS A 150 13.66 14.39 -14.81
C HIS A 150 12.50 15.12 -15.50
N GLN A 151 11.31 15.13 -14.90
CA GLN A 151 10.17 15.88 -15.42
C GLN A 151 10.42 17.39 -15.39
N ARG A 152 10.99 17.93 -14.30
CA ARG A 152 11.37 19.34 -14.22
C ARG A 152 12.40 19.74 -15.29
N GLN A 153 13.36 18.86 -15.57
CA GLN A 153 14.35 19.07 -16.64
C GLN A 153 13.67 19.12 -18.02
N LYS A 154 12.73 18.22 -18.30
CA LYS A 154 11.98 18.22 -19.57
C LYS A 154 11.07 19.42 -19.73
N ASN A 155 10.42 19.84 -18.66
CA ASN A 155 9.41 20.90 -18.68
C ASN A 155 10.02 22.30 -18.51
N GLY A 156 11.35 22.43 -18.50
CA GLY A 156 12.04 23.72 -18.53
C GLY A 156 12.18 24.43 -17.18
N GLY A 157 11.79 23.82 -16.05
CA GLY A 157 11.81 24.43 -14.71
C GLY A 157 13.20 24.62 -14.09
N GLN A 158 14.27 24.65 -14.90
CA GLN A 158 15.64 24.86 -14.43
C GLN A 158 15.94 26.35 -14.29
N ILE A 159 16.43 26.67 -13.10
CA ILE A 159 16.95 27.98 -12.70
C ILE A 159 18.48 27.83 -12.70
N GLU A 160 19.18 28.80 -13.28
CA GLU A 160 20.64 28.89 -13.26
C GLU A 160 21.14 29.10 -11.84
N ASP A 161 22.35 28.61 -11.54
CA ASP A 161 22.92 28.74 -10.20
C ASP A 161 23.20 30.21 -9.86
N GLY A 162 22.79 30.63 -8.66
CA GLY A 162 22.88 32.01 -8.18
C GLY A 162 21.71 32.93 -8.51
N ILE A 163 21.85 34.19 -8.12
CA ILE A 163 20.86 35.25 -8.34
C ILE A 163 21.16 35.92 -9.68
N VAL A 164 20.67 35.32 -10.77
CA VAL A 164 20.94 35.74 -12.15
C VAL A 164 19.66 36.26 -12.82
N LEU A 165 19.76 37.32 -13.63
CA LEU A 165 18.60 37.97 -14.29
C LEU A 165 17.77 36.99 -15.13
N SER A 166 18.42 36.05 -15.80
CA SER A 166 17.81 34.98 -16.59
C SER A 166 16.77 34.17 -15.80
N ASN A 167 17.00 33.98 -14.50
CA ASN A 167 16.08 33.28 -13.60
C ASN A 167 14.79 34.08 -13.38
N PHE A 168 14.93 35.38 -13.15
CA PHE A 168 13.79 36.28 -12.96
C PHE A 168 12.97 36.41 -14.25
N GLU A 169 13.62 36.51 -15.41
CA GLU A 169 12.96 36.55 -16.72
C GLU A 169 12.18 35.25 -16.99
N ARG A 170 12.76 34.07 -16.69
CA ARG A 170 12.06 32.79 -16.80
C ARG A 170 10.86 32.71 -15.87
N VAL A 171 11.02 33.10 -14.60
CA VAL A 171 9.92 33.10 -13.61
C VAL A 171 8.81 34.08 -14.01
N ALA A 172 9.16 35.28 -14.47
CA ALA A 172 8.20 36.25 -14.98
C ALA A 172 7.44 35.71 -16.21
N GLY A 173 8.13 35.01 -17.12
CA GLY A 173 7.52 34.31 -18.24
C GLY A 173 6.53 33.24 -17.80
N TYR A 174 6.88 32.43 -16.78
CA TYR A 174 5.97 31.43 -16.21
C TYR A 174 4.72 32.06 -15.61
N ILE A 175 4.88 33.13 -14.83
CA ILE A 175 3.75 33.85 -14.22
C ILE A 175 2.83 34.41 -15.30
N LYS A 176 3.41 35.05 -16.34
CA LYS A 176 2.63 35.62 -17.45
C LYS A 176 1.83 34.57 -18.23
N ASN A 177 2.32 33.35 -18.32
CA ASN A 177 1.62 32.24 -18.99
C ASN A 177 0.51 31.63 -18.13
N LEU A 178 0.54 31.83 -16.80
CA LEU A 178 -0.46 31.32 -15.88
C LEU A 178 -1.66 32.26 -15.69
N GLY A 179 -1.54 33.53 -16.12
CA GLY A 179 -2.60 34.55 -16.03
C GLY A 179 -2.33 35.54 -14.90
#